data_AF-M0J1M9-F1
#
_entry.id   AF-M0J1M9-F1
#
_cell.length_a   1.000
_cell.length_b   1.000
_cell.length_c   1.000
_cell.angle_alpha   90.00
_cell.angle_beta   90.00
_cell.angle_gamma   90.00
#
_symmetry.space_group_name_H-M   'P 1'
#
loop_
_entity.id
_entity.type
_entity.pdbx_description
1 polymer ?
#
loop_
_entity_poly.entity_id
_entity_poly.type
_entity_poly.pdbx_seq_one_letter_code
_entity_poly.pdbx_strand_id
1 'polypeptide(L)'
;MFVTNAGATETTEPPPLDDVVETTEDAVELATAGVAGRYDWAERDAAVADFRSRLDPALSNVERARAGGVALTTNDSAAGTWAFRNCPDGPYREFGPCVADDGVVVQERAGETAVVAVLVDVRIATPRSRTDLTVAVRPD
;
A
#
# COMPACT_ATOMS: atom_id res chain seq x y z
N MET A 1 -15.53 5.06 -55.27
CA MET A 1 -16.47 5.04 -54.12
C MET A 1 -15.89 4.07 -53.11
N PHE A 2 -15.07 4.57 -52.17
CA PHE A 2 -14.54 3.79 -51.05
C PHE A 2 -14.84 4.56 -49.78
N VAL A 3 -15.44 3.86 -48.83
CA VAL A 3 -16.11 4.40 -47.65
C VAL A 3 -15.10 4.68 -46.54
N THR A 4 -15.12 5.95 -46.12
CA THR A 4 -14.94 6.55 -44.80
C THR A 4 -14.08 5.83 -43.76
N ASN A 5 -12.97 6.51 -43.43
CA ASN A 5 -12.20 6.37 -42.20
C ASN A 5 -13.02 6.96 -41.03
N ALA A 6 -13.30 6.18 -39.98
CA ALA A 6 -13.97 6.65 -38.78
C ALA A 6 -13.36 5.99 -37.53
N GLY A 7 -12.49 6.76 -36.89
CA GLY A 7 -12.08 6.74 -35.48
C GLY A 7 -12.18 5.42 -34.71
N ALA A 8 -11.02 4.79 -34.49
CA ALA A 8 -10.80 4.04 -33.26
C ALA A 8 -10.96 5.01 -32.09
N THR A 9 -12.10 4.98 -31.41
CA THR A 9 -12.22 5.53 -30.07
C THR A 9 -11.44 4.60 -29.16
N GLU A 10 -10.16 4.90 -28.93
CA GLU A 10 -9.47 4.46 -27.72
C GLU A 10 -10.20 5.09 -26.54
N THR A 11 -11.25 4.42 -26.07
CA THR A 11 -11.80 4.68 -24.75
C THR A 11 -10.77 4.14 -23.78
N THR A 12 -9.82 4.98 -23.34
CA THR A 12 -8.99 4.70 -22.17
C THR A 12 -9.91 4.69 -20.96
N GLU A 13 -10.59 3.57 -20.75
CA GLU A 13 -11.31 3.31 -19.52
C GLU A 13 -10.24 3.18 -18.40
N PRO A 14 -10.42 3.84 -17.24
CA PRO A 14 -9.49 3.66 -16.14
C PRO A 14 -9.40 2.19 -15.76
N PRO A 15 -8.24 1.72 -15.27
CA PRO A 15 -8.18 0.37 -14.73
C PRO A 15 -9.26 0.19 -13.65
N PRO A 16 -9.87 -1.01 -13.54
CA PRO A 16 -10.75 -1.31 -12.43
C PRO A 16 -9.99 -1.04 -11.13
N LEU A 17 -10.67 -0.40 -10.17
CA LEU A 17 -10.06 -0.11 -8.87
C LEU A 17 -9.61 -1.41 -8.19
N ASP A 18 -10.42 -2.46 -8.27
CA ASP A 18 -10.14 -3.76 -7.66
C ASP A 18 -8.82 -4.33 -8.17
N ASP A 19 -8.54 -4.25 -9.48
CA ASP A 19 -7.27 -4.69 -10.06
C ASP A 19 -6.06 -3.85 -9.57
N VAL A 20 -6.26 -2.57 -9.25
CA VAL A 20 -5.19 -1.72 -8.67
C VAL A 20 -4.94 -2.10 -7.22
N VAL A 21 -6.01 -2.38 -6.47
CA VAL A 21 -5.93 -2.83 -5.08
C VAL A 21 -5.23 -4.18 -4.99
N GLU A 22 -5.66 -5.18 -5.78
CA GLU A 22 -5.07 -6.53 -5.79
C GLU A 22 -3.56 -6.48 -6.06
N THR A 23 -3.13 -5.76 -7.10
CA THR A 23 -1.69 -5.62 -7.39
C THR A 23 -0.90 -4.82 -6.35
N THR A 24 -1.59 -3.95 -5.58
CA THR A 24 -0.99 -3.25 -4.43
C THR A 24 -0.84 -4.20 -3.24
N GLU A 25 -1.83 -5.07 -3.00
CA GLU A 25 -1.79 -6.10 -1.97
C GLU A 25 -0.64 -7.07 -2.21
N ASP A 26 -0.47 -7.58 -3.44
CA ASP A 26 0.66 -8.41 -3.84
C ASP A 26 2.02 -7.73 -3.58
N ALA A 27 2.12 -6.42 -3.87
CA ALA A 27 3.35 -5.66 -3.65
C ALA A 27 3.69 -5.54 -2.16
N VAL A 28 2.67 -5.33 -1.31
CA VAL A 28 2.83 -5.27 0.15
C VAL A 28 3.21 -6.63 0.72
N GLU A 29 2.60 -7.71 0.24
CA GLU A 29 2.91 -9.08 0.66
C GLU A 29 4.37 -9.43 0.35
N LEU A 30 4.82 -9.16 -0.88
CA LEU A 30 6.22 -9.38 -1.28
C LEU A 30 7.21 -8.55 -0.46
N ALA A 31 6.89 -7.29 -0.17
CA ALA A 31 7.73 -6.44 0.66
C ALA A 31 7.78 -6.93 2.12
N THR A 32 6.65 -7.43 2.65
CA THR A 32 6.53 -7.99 4.01
C THR A 32 7.36 -9.26 4.14
N ALA A 33 7.24 -10.20 3.20
CA ALA A 33 8.05 -11.41 3.14
C ALA A 33 9.56 -11.09 3.08
N GLY A 34 9.94 -9.93 2.53
CA GLY A 34 11.31 -9.44 2.52
C GLY A 34 11.86 -9.03 3.90
N VAL A 35 11.03 -8.56 4.83
CA VAL A 35 11.46 -8.09 6.17
C VAL A 35 11.12 -9.05 7.32
N ALA A 36 10.21 -10.00 7.10
CA ALA A 36 9.71 -10.88 8.15
C ALA A 36 10.84 -11.63 8.88
N GLY A 37 10.87 -11.53 10.21
CA GLY A 37 11.83 -12.20 11.09
C GLY A 37 13.29 -11.74 10.95
N ARG A 38 13.53 -10.57 10.31
CA ARG A 38 14.89 -10.04 10.09
C ARG A 38 15.33 -8.99 11.09
N TYR A 39 14.38 -8.38 11.79
CA TYR A 39 14.62 -7.20 12.63
C TYR A 39 14.02 -7.41 14.01
N ASP A 40 14.82 -7.17 15.04
CA ASP A 40 14.32 -7.06 16.40
C ASP A 40 13.43 -5.81 16.52
N TRP A 41 12.56 -5.77 17.53
CA TRP A 41 11.69 -4.63 17.79
C TRP A 41 12.46 -3.32 18.06
N ALA A 42 13.67 -3.44 18.60
CA ALA A 42 14.57 -2.32 18.80
C ALA A 42 14.99 -1.67 17.46
N GLU A 43 14.93 -2.42 16.36
CA GLU A 43 15.34 -2.04 15.01
C GLU A 43 14.14 -1.71 14.10
N ARG A 44 12.95 -1.52 14.67
CA ARG A 44 11.70 -1.29 13.91
C ARG A 44 11.80 -0.19 12.85
N ASP A 45 12.50 0.90 13.13
CA ASP A 45 12.67 2.00 12.18
C ASP A 45 13.48 1.53 10.94
N ALA A 46 14.48 0.65 11.15
CA ALA A 46 15.22 0.02 10.06
C ALA A 46 14.36 -1.00 9.30
N ALA A 47 13.50 -1.74 10.00
CA ALA A 47 12.54 -2.65 9.36
C ALA A 47 11.56 -1.90 8.45
N VAL A 48 11.02 -0.76 8.90
CA VAL A 48 10.14 0.12 8.10
C VAL A 48 10.90 0.66 6.89
N ALA A 49 12.11 1.18 7.08
CA ALA A 49 12.92 1.69 5.98
C ALA A 49 13.24 0.63 4.91
N ASP A 50 13.61 -0.59 5.32
CA ASP A 50 13.89 -1.71 4.41
C ASP A 50 12.61 -2.18 3.70
N PHE A 51 11.49 -2.29 4.43
CA PHE A 51 10.18 -2.59 3.86
C PHE A 51 9.81 -1.58 2.76
N ARG A 52 9.92 -0.28 3.06
CA ARG A 52 9.65 0.80 2.10
C ARG A 52 10.57 0.76 0.89
N SER A 53 11.86 0.48 1.09
CA SER A 53 12.82 0.37 -0.01
C SER A 53 12.44 -0.71 -1.02
N ARG A 54 11.67 -1.73 -0.59
CA ARG A 54 11.10 -2.78 -1.46
C ARG A 54 9.74 -2.40 -2.01
N LEU A 55 8.87 -1.79 -1.20
CA LEU A 55 7.51 -1.44 -1.59
C LEU A 55 7.48 -0.30 -2.62
N ASP A 56 8.23 0.78 -2.40
CA ASP A 56 8.14 2.00 -3.23
C ASP A 56 8.44 1.72 -4.72
N PRO A 57 9.47 0.92 -5.09
CA PRO A 57 9.67 0.50 -6.47
C PRO A 57 8.55 -0.38 -7.02
N ALA A 58 7.95 -1.24 -6.20
CA ALA A 58 6.85 -2.12 -6.60
C ALA A 58 5.57 -1.31 -6.89
N LEU A 59 5.21 -0.35 -6.02
CA LEU A 59 4.12 0.60 -6.28
C LEU A 59 4.35 1.39 -7.57
N SER A 60 5.57 1.90 -7.77
CA SER A 60 5.94 2.60 -9.00
C SER A 60 5.81 1.69 -10.25
N ASN A 61 6.03 0.38 -10.12
CA ASN A 61 5.80 -0.58 -11.21
C ASN A 61 4.31 -0.75 -11.51
N VAL A 62 3.46 -0.81 -10.47
CA VAL A 62 2.00 -0.86 -10.63
C VAL A 62 1.50 0.38 -11.35
N GLU A 63 1.94 1.58 -10.93
CA GLU A 63 1.60 2.85 -11.61
C GLU A 63 2.00 2.81 -13.10
N ARG A 64 3.25 2.43 -13.38
CA ARG A 64 3.80 2.40 -14.75
C ARG A 64 3.13 1.35 -15.65
N ALA A 65 2.61 0.26 -15.08
CA ALA A 65 1.90 -0.77 -15.82
C ALA A 65 0.51 -0.31 -16.30
N ARG A 66 -0.03 0.80 -15.77
CA ARG A 66 -1.38 1.28 -16.08
C ARG A 66 -1.34 2.56 -16.92
N ALA A 67 -1.82 2.45 -18.15
CA ALA A 67 -2.08 3.60 -19.01
C ALA A 67 -3.34 4.34 -18.51
N GLY A 68 -3.24 5.17 -17.46
CA GLY A 68 -4.45 5.76 -16.88
C GLY A 68 -4.31 6.71 -15.71
N GLY A 69 -3.12 7.25 -15.42
CA GLY A 69 -2.95 8.24 -14.35
C GLY A 69 -3.22 7.69 -12.96
N VAL A 70 -2.78 6.45 -12.71
CA VAL A 70 -2.76 5.85 -11.36
C VAL A 70 -1.55 6.40 -10.61
N ALA A 71 -1.76 6.86 -9.38
CA ALA A 71 -0.72 7.19 -8.43
C ALA A 71 -1.00 6.50 -7.09
N LEU A 72 0.03 5.89 -6.52
CA LEU A 72 0.02 5.13 -5.29
C LEU A 72 1.02 5.77 -4.33
N THR A 73 0.59 6.11 -3.12
CA THR A 73 1.49 6.72 -2.14
C THR A 73 1.12 6.28 -0.75
N THR A 74 2.10 5.88 0.05
CA THR A 74 1.89 5.57 1.47
C THR A 74 1.40 6.79 2.25
N ASN A 75 0.46 6.59 3.19
CA ASN A 75 -0.17 7.67 3.95
C ASN A 75 0.05 7.51 5.46
N ASP A 76 0.98 8.31 5.99
CA ASP A 76 1.36 8.30 7.40
C ASP A 76 0.21 8.69 8.35
N SER A 77 -0.56 9.72 7.97
CA SER A 77 -1.70 10.16 8.79
C SER A 77 -2.81 9.11 8.90
N ALA A 78 -3.06 8.40 7.79
CA ALA A 78 -3.98 7.28 7.77
C ALA A 78 -3.43 6.10 8.59
N ALA A 79 -2.11 5.85 8.53
CA ALA A 79 -1.48 4.79 9.32
C ALA A 79 -1.59 5.05 10.82
N GLY A 80 -1.32 6.28 11.27
CA GLY A 80 -1.53 6.66 12.67
C GLY A 80 -2.98 6.51 13.12
N THR A 81 -3.93 6.93 12.27
CA THR A 81 -5.37 6.78 12.55
C THR A 81 -5.79 5.31 12.59
N TRP A 82 -5.26 4.49 11.69
CA TRP A 82 -5.53 3.05 11.65
C TRP A 82 -4.95 2.36 12.88
N ALA A 83 -3.70 2.65 13.23
CA ALA A 83 -3.04 2.09 14.40
C ALA A 83 -3.82 2.43 15.68
N PHE A 84 -4.21 3.69 15.85
CA PHE A 84 -5.01 4.13 17.00
C PHE A 84 -6.35 3.37 17.15
N ARG A 85 -6.96 2.94 16.03
CA ARG A 85 -8.27 2.26 16.05
C ARG A 85 -8.18 0.74 16.16
N ASN A 86 -7.10 0.16 15.63
CA ASN A 86 -7.00 -1.29 15.42
C ASN A 86 -5.96 -1.95 16.32
N CYS A 87 -5.05 -1.18 16.91
CA CYS A 87 -4.04 -1.74 17.80
C CYS A 87 -4.56 -1.88 19.23
N PRO A 88 -4.37 -3.05 19.86
CA PRO A 88 -4.77 -3.27 21.23
C PRO A 88 -3.88 -2.48 22.20
N ASP A 89 -4.52 -1.68 23.05
CA ASP A 89 -3.89 -0.94 24.12
C ASP A 89 -4.04 -1.62 25.49
N GLY A 90 -3.20 -1.22 26.45
CA GLY A 90 -3.31 -1.64 27.85
C GLY A 90 -2.45 -2.86 28.23
N PRO A 91 -2.53 -3.30 29.51
CA PRO A 91 -1.63 -4.29 30.08
C PRO A 91 -1.95 -5.75 29.73
N TYR A 92 -3.11 -6.03 29.13
CA TYR A 92 -3.58 -7.38 28.79
C TYR A 92 -3.49 -7.68 27.28
N ARG A 93 -2.68 -6.93 26.55
CA ARG A 93 -2.46 -7.17 25.12
C ARG A 93 -1.65 -8.44 24.88
N GLU A 94 -2.02 -9.17 23.82
CA GLU A 94 -1.33 -10.41 23.39
C GLU A 94 0.04 -10.13 22.78
N PHE A 95 0.16 -9.00 22.09
CA PHE A 95 1.38 -8.54 21.42
C PHE A 95 1.89 -7.24 22.03
N GLY A 96 3.12 -6.84 21.70
CA GLY A 96 3.65 -5.57 22.16
C GLY A 96 2.99 -4.37 21.46
N PRO A 97 3.51 -3.15 21.68
CA PRO A 97 2.92 -1.93 21.16
C PRO A 97 2.94 -1.91 19.63
N CYS A 98 1.98 -1.19 19.04
CA CYS A 98 2.04 -0.79 17.65
C CYS A 98 2.73 0.56 17.49
N VAL A 99 3.40 0.74 16.35
CA VAL A 99 3.92 2.02 15.90
C VAL A 99 3.51 2.21 14.45
N ALA A 100 2.99 3.39 14.12
CA ALA A 100 2.84 3.82 12.75
C ALA A 100 4.05 4.71 12.40
N ASP A 101 4.70 4.40 11.28
CA ASP A 101 5.84 5.14 10.78
C ASP A 101 5.82 5.11 9.25
N ASP A 102 5.96 6.28 8.63
CA ASP A 102 5.92 6.47 7.18
C ASP A 102 4.80 5.67 6.49
N GLY A 103 3.56 5.71 7.01
CA GLY A 103 2.43 5.01 6.38
C GLY A 103 2.41 3.48 6.55
N VAL A 104 3.37 2.93 7.29
CA VAL A 104 3.47 1.50 7.66
C VAL A 104 3.13 1.37 9.14
N VAL A 105 2.33 0.37 9.50
CA VAL A 105 2.04 0.03 10.90
C VAL A 105 2.76 -1.27 11.23
N VAL A 106 3.63 -1.19 12.23
CA VAL A 106 4.37 -2.32 12.78
C VAL A 106 3.94 -2.63 14.20
N GLN A 107 4.12 -3.87 14.62
CA GLN A 107 3.81 -4.34 15.96
C GLN A 107 4.93 -5.25 16.46
N GLU A 108 5.28 -5.11 17.75
CA GLU A 108 6.19 -6.03 18.40
C GLU A 108 5.53 -7.40 18.60
N ARG A 109 6.13 -8.46 18.04
CA ARG A 109 5.71 -9.84 18.24
C ARG A 109 6.91 -10.69 18.64
N ALA A 110 6.86 -11.24 19.86
CA ALA A 110 7.95 -12.06 20.41
C ALA A 110 9.35 -11.38 20.36
N GLY A 111 9.39 -10.04 20.46
CA GLY A 111 10.63 -9.27 20.38
C GLY A 111 11.05 -8.89 18.96
N GLU A 112 10.31 -9.31 17.93
CA GLU A 112 10.56 -8.99 16.53
C GLU A 112 9.62 -7.89 16.02
N THR A 113 10.03 -7.21 14.94
CA THR A 113 9.18 -6.25 14.24
C THR A 113 8.33 -6.95 13.17
N ALA A 114 7.01 -6.94 13.34
CA ALA A 114 6.06 -7.44 12.34
C ALA A 114 5.29 -6.30 11.69
N VAL A 115 5.23 -6.26 10.36
CA VAL A 115 4.33 -5.35 9.61
C VAL A 115 2.91 -5.90 9.72
N VAL A 116 1.96 -5.07 10.16
CA VAL A 116 0.55 -5.48 10.37
C VAL A 116 -0.43 -4.73 9.48
N ALA A 117 -0.05 -3.56 8.97
CA ALA A 117 -0.82 -2.84 7.96
C ALA A 117 0.05 -1.85 7.20
N VAL A 118 -0.36 -1.51 5.98
CA VAL A 118 0.18 -0.41 5.19
C VAL A 118 -0.98 0.40 4.65
N LEU A 119 -0.90 1.72 4.78
CA LEU A 119 -1.94 2.62 4.33
C LEU A 119 -1.47 3.27 3.05
N VAL A 120 -2.19 3.05 1.96
CA VAL A 120 -1.83 3.55 0.62
C VAL A 120 -2.98 4.38 0.07
N ASP A 121 -2.69 5.62 -0.29
CA ASP A 121 -3.57 6.45 -1.09
C ASP A 121 -3.51 5.99 -2.54
N VAL A 122 -4.67 5.66 -3.09
CA VAL A 122 -4.88 5.31 -4.49
C VAL A 122 -5.58 6.49 -5.16
N ARG A 123 -4.89 7.10 -6.12
CA ARG A 123 -5.45 8.14 -6.98
C ARG A 123 -5.54 7.63 -8.40
N ILE A 124 -6.73 7.65 -8.97
CA ILE A 124 -6.98 7.33 -10.37
C ILE A 124 -7.51 8.59 -11.04
N ALA A 125 -6.74 9.16 -11.97
CA ALA A 125 -7.11 10.38 -12.68
C ALA A 125 -7.23 10.12 -14.18
N THR A 126 -8.45 10.23 -14.70
CA THR A 126 -8.73 10.22 -16.14
C THR A 126 -9.10 11.62 -16.62
N PRO A 127 -9.16 11.87 -17.95
CA PRO A 127 -9.65 13.14 -18.46
C PRO A 127 -11.08 13.49 -18.04
N ARG A 128 -11.89 12.52 -17.59
CA ARG A 128 -13.32 12.72 -17.28
C ARG A 128 -13.69 12.49 -15.82
N SER A 129 -12.84 11.82 -15.05
CA SER A 129 -13.11 11.42 -13.67
C SER A 129 -11.84 11.42 -12.84
N ARG A 130 -12.02 11.63 -11.55
CA ARG A 130 -10.96 11.48 -10.55
C ARG A 130 -11.52 10.72 -9.35
N THR A 131 -10.79 9.71 -8.93
CA THR A 131 -11.07 8.91 -7.74
C THR A 131 -9.86 9.00 -6.82
N ASP A 132 -10.09 9.35 -5.56
CA ASP A 132 -9.09 9.33 -4.49
C ASP A 132 -9.67 8.50 -3.35
N LEU A 133 -8.92 7.52 -2.87
CA LEU A 133 -9.27 6.72 -1.69
C LEU A 133 -8.01 6.24 -0.98
N THR A 134 -8.15 5.85 0.28
CA THR A 134 -7.07 5.24 1.06
C THR A 134 -7.44 3.79 1.31
N VAL A 135 -6.56 2.86 0.93
CA VAL A 135 -6.68 1.44 1.26
C VAL A 135 -5.81 1.09 2.46
N ALA A 136 -6.32 0.21 3.30
CA ALA A 136 -5.55 -0.44 4.35
C ALA A 136 -5.24 -1.87 3.93
N VAL A 137 -4.01 -2.09 3.50
CA VAL A 137 -3.52 -3.41 3.11
C VAL A 137 -2.97 -4.08 4.35
N ARG A 138 -3.34 -5.35 4.57
CA ARG A 138 -2.81 -6.17 5.67
C ARG A 138 -2.12 -7.39 5.05
N PRO A 139 -0.85 -7.63 5.35
CA PRO A 139 -0.19 -8.88 4.97
C PRO A 139 -0.81 -10.05 5.74
N ASP A 140 -0.84 -11.22 5.11
CA ASP A 140 -1.46 -12.45 5.65
C ASP A 140 -0.58 -13.19 6.68
#